data_AF-A0A972UPA2-F1
#
_entry.id   AF-A0A972UPA2-F1
#
_cell.length_a   1.000
_cell.length_b   1.000
_cell.length_c   1.000
_cell.angle_alpha   90.00
_cell.angle_beta   90.00
_cell.angle_gamma   90.00
#
_symmetry.space_group_name_H-M   'P 1'
#
loop_
_entity.id
_entity.type
_entity.pdbx_description
1 polymer ?
#
loop_
_entity_poly.entity_id
_entity_poly.type
_entity_poly.pdbx_seq_one_letter_code
_entity_poly.pdbx_strand_id
1 'polypeptide(L)'
;MPDIALFRRRTAVSGQDYLKTRRTLTVGGKSYEYYSLPAAQDAGIADMSRLPYSLKVLVENLLRHEDGHAVKVADIEGAAAWLENQTSSQEIAFYPARILLQDFTGVPAVVDLAAMRQAMLD
;
A
#
# COMPACT_ATOMS: atom_id res chain seq x y z
N MET A 1 21.56 -8.14 -26.25
CA MET A 1 21.21 -7.19 -25.18
C MET A 1 19.70 -7.32 -24.95
N PRO A 2 19.22 -7.63 -23.74
CA PRO A 2 17.78 -7.71 -23.50
C PRO A 2 17.14 -6.33 -23.55
N ASP A 3 15.94 -6.28 -24.13
CA ASP A 3 15.18 -5.07 -24.43
C ASP A 3 14.65 -4.38 -23.16
N ILE A 4 15.15 -3.18 -22.87
CA ILE A 4 14.74 -2.31 -21.75
C ILE A 4 13.24 -1.91 -21.84
N ALA A 5 12.59 -2.06 -22.99
CA ALA A 5 11.18 -1.73 -23.17
C ALA A 5 10.22 -2.67 -22.42
N LEU A 6 10.66 -3.87 -22.01
CA LEU A 6 9.83 -4.84 -21.28
C LEU A 6 9.63 -4.50 -19.79
N PHE A 7 10.38 -3.54 -19.24
CA PHE A 7 10.22 -3.11 -17.83
C PHE A 7 9.10 -2.07 -17.63
N ARG A 8 8.47 -1.58 -18.71
CA ARG A 8 7.34 -0.64 -18.65
C ARG A 8 6.00 -1.34 -18.88
N ARG A 9 5.49 -2.09 -17.88
CA ARG A 9 4.05 -2.38 -17.66
C ARG A 9 3.86 -3.53 -16.66
N ARG A 10 4.13 -3.26 -15.39
CA ARG A 10 3.30 -3.75 -14.28
C ARG A 10 3.35 -2.67 -13.23
N THR A 11 2.26 -1.92 -13.05
CA THR A 11 2.00 -1.36 -11.72
C THR A 11 2.04 -2.58 -10.81
N ALA A 12 3.05 -2.71 -9.95
CA ALA A 12 3.14 -3.85 -9.05
C ALA A 12 1.94 -3.73 -8.10
N VAL A 13 0.84 -4.37 -8.47
CA VAL A 13 -0.31 -4.64 -7.61
C VAL A 13 0.21 -5.64 -6.60
N SER A 14 0.45 -5.19 -5.37
CA SER A 14 1.07 -6.00 -4.32
C SER A 14 0.07 -6.87 -3.58
N GLY A 15 -1.21 -6.45 -3.50
CA GLY A 15 -2.27 -7.17 -2.80
C GLY A 15 -3.13 -8.09 -3.68
N GLN A 16 -3.92 -8.94 -3.03
CA GLN A 16 -4.87 -9.88 -3.62
C GLN A 16 -6.26 -9.28 -3.87
N ASP A 17 -6.56 -8.10 -3.30
CA ASP A 17 -7.84 -7.38 -3.45
C ASP A 17 -9.07 -8.24 -3.11
N TYR A 18 -9.06 -8.91 -1.95
CA TYR A 18 -10.18 -9.77 -1.53
C TYR A 18 -11.51 -9.00 -1.42
N LEU A 19 -11.43 -7.72 -1.04
CA LEU A 19 -12.57 -6.80 -0.94
C LEU A 19 -13.05 -6.25 -2.30
N LYS A 20 -12.39 -6.59 -3.42
CA LYS A 20 -12.75 -6.17 -4.79
C LYS A 20 -12.90 -4.65 -4.92
N THR A 21 -11.96 -3.92 -4.35
CA THR A 21 -11.95 -2.46 -4.29
C THR A 21 -11.12 -1.81 -5.39
N ARG A 22 -10.36 -2.60 -6.16
CA ARG A 22 -9.59 -2.10 -7.30
C ARG A 22 -10.53 -1.54 -8.37
N ARG A 23 -10.19 -0.35 -8.87
CA ARG A 23 -10.90 0.35 -9.94
C ARG A 23 -9.90 0.88 -10.96
N THR A 24 -10.41 1.18 -12.15
CA THR A 24 -9.62 1.75 -13.24
C THR A 24 -10.04 3.19 -13.50
N LEU A 25 -9.08 4.09 -13.55
CA LEU A 25 -9.24 5.49 -13.91
C LEU A 25 -8.58 5.75 -15.26
N THR A 26 -9.34 6.24 -16.24
CA THR A 26 -8.81 6.57 -17.58
C THR A 26 -8.68 8.08 -17.72
N VAL A 27 -7.46 8.58 -17.93
CA VAL A 27 -7.15 10.01 -18.11
C VAL A 27 -6.21 10.18 -19.30
N GLY A 28 -6.59 11.03 -20.27
CA GLY A 28 -5.73 11.34 -21.42
C GLY A 28 -5.29 10.10 -22.22
N GLY A 29 -6.18 9.11 -22.38
CA GLY A 29 -5.90 7.86 -23.09
C GLY A 29 -5.00 6.87 -22.32
N LYS A 30 -4.64 7.16 -21.07
CA LYS A 30 -3.91 6.25 -20.18
C LYS A 30 -4.82 5.71 -19.10
N SER A 31 -4.69 4.42 -18.82
CA SER A 31 -5.42 3.74 -17.75
C SER A 31 -4.53 3.57 -16.52
N TYR A 32 -5.09 3.90 -15.37
CA TYR A 32 -4.47 3.79 -14.05
C TYR A 32 -5.34 2.89 -13.18
N GLU A 33 -4.72 2.09 -12.32
CA GLU A 33 -5.43 1.32 -11.30
C GLU A 33 -5.28 2.02 -9.95
N TYR A 34 -6.36 2.03 -9.17
CA TYR A 34 -6.39 2.57 -7.81
C TYR A 34 -7.34 1.75 -6.94
N TYR A 35 -7.20 1.86 -5.63
CA TYR A 35 -8.06 1.19 -4.67
C TYR A 35 -9.10 2.17 -4.13
N SER A 36 -10.37 1.87 -4.35
CA SER A 36 -11.47 2.81 -4.14
C SER A 36 -12.01 2.71 -2.72
N LEU A 37 -11.93 3.82 -1.96
CA LEU A 37 -12.55 3.91 -0.64
C LEU A 37 -14.08 3.76 -0.67
N PRO A 38 -14.82 4.35 -1.64
CA PRO A 38 -16.24 4.05 -1.81
C PRO A 38 -16.52 2.56 -2.03
N ALA A 39 -15.68 1.86 -2.80
CA ALA A 39 -15.85 0.42 -3.00
C ALA A 39 -15.62 -0.38 -1.70
N ALA A 40 -14.71 0.07 -0.84
CA ALA A 40 -14.52 -0.54 0.48
C ALA A 40 -15.73 -0.31 1.41
N GLN A 41 -16.40 0.84 1.28
CA GLN A 41 -17.67 1.10 1.95
C GLN A 41 -18.79 0.20 1.42
N ASP A 42 -18.89 0.03 0.09
CA ASP A 42 -19.84 -0.90 -0.54
C ASP A 42 -19.59 -2.37 -0.13
N ALA A 43 -18.33 -2.71 0.18
CA ALA A 43 -17.93 -4.02 0.71
C ALA A 43 -18.27 -4.22 2.21
N GLY A 44 -18.84 -3.21 2.87
CA GLY A 44 -19.36 -3.33 4.24
C GLY A 44 -18.37 -2.96 5.35
N ILE A 45 -17.22 -2.35 5.05
CA ILE A 45 -16.21 -2.03 6.07
C ILE A 45 -16.68 -0.89 6.99
N ALA A 46 -16.86 0.32 6.46
CA ALA A 46 -17.37 1.49 7.18
C ALA A 46 -17.67 2.64 6.22
N ASP A 47 -18.27 3.72 6.74
CA ASP A 47 -18.40 4.99 6.01
C ASP A 47 -17.05 5.72 5.90
N MET A 48 -16.27 5.35 4.88
CA MET A 48 -14.94 5.88 4.61
C MET A 48 -14.95 7.40 4.34
N SER A 49 -16.10 7.98 4.00
CA SER A 49 -16.21 9.43 3.74
C SER A 49 -15.93 10.26 4.99
N ARG A 50 -16.23 9.72 6.18
CA ARG A 50 -16.07 10.37 7.49
C ARG A 50 -14.63 10.37 8.01
N LEU A 51 -13.74 9.57 7.41
CA LEU A 51 -12.34 9.52 7.83
C LEU A 51 -11.61 10.85 7.52
N PRO A 52 -10.73 11.33 8.42
CA PRO A 52 -9.74 12.35 8.10
C PRO A 52 -8.90 11.95 6.89
N TYR A 53 -8.43 12.93 6.11
CA TYR A 53 -7.64 12.67 4.91
C TYR A 53 -6.38 11.83 5.16
N SER A 54 -5.71 12.02 6.30
CA SER A 54 -4.56 11.22 6.69
C SER A 54 -4.90 9.73 6.81
N LEU A 55 -6.02 9.39 7.47
CA LEU A 55 -6.49 8.01 7.60
C LEU A 55 -6.96 7.44 6.27
N LYS A 56 -7.58 8.24 5.39
CA LYS A 56 -7.93 7.82 4.03
C LYS A 56 -6.71 7.33 3.24
N VAL A 57 -5.56 8.00 3.39
CA VAL A 57 -4.30 7.57 2.76
C VAL A 57 -3.81 6.24 3.33
N LEU A 58 -3.89 6.05 4.66
CA LEU A 58 -3.49 4.79 5.30
C LEU A 58 -4.41 3.64 4.88
N VAL A 59 -5.73 3.85 4.86
CA VAL A 59 -6.70 2.84 4.43
C VAL A 59 -6.49 2.46 2.97
N GLU A 60 -6.25 3.42 2.07
CA GLU A 60 -5.92 3.09 0.66
C GLU A 60 -4.64 2.27 0.56
N ASN A 61 -3.64 2.58 1.38
CA ASN A 61 -2.40 1.82 1.44
C ASN A 61 -2.65 0.37 1.87
N LEU A 62 -3.48 0.16 2.89
CA LEU A 62 -3.87 -1.17 3.35
C LEU A 62 -4.64 -1.92 2.26
N LEU A 63 -5.65 -1.30 1.65
CA LEU A 63 -6.42 -1.90 0.54
C LEU A 63 -5.51 -2.37 -0.60
N ARG A 64 -4.49 -1.57 -0.93
CA ARG A 64 -3.54 -1.86 -2.01
C ARG A 64 -2.61 -3.06 -1.72
N HIS A 65 -2.30 -3.30 -0.46
CA HIS A 65 -1.33 -4.31 -0.02
C HIS A 65 -1.98 -5.50 0.71
N GLU A 66 -3.31 -5.51 0.83
CA GLU A 66 -4.08 -6.59 1.42
C GLU A 66 -3.78 -7.92 0.73
N ASP A 67 -3.16 -8.84 1.46
CA ASP A 67 -2.64 -10.11 0.96
C ASP A 67 -3.01 -11.31 1.85
N GLY A 68 -3.75 -11.06 2.93
CA GLY A 68 -4.15 -12.06 3.92
C GLY A 68 -3.04 -12.47 4.91
N HIS A 69 -1.83 -11.93 4.77
CA HIS A 69 -0.68 -12.27 5.62
C HIS A 69 -0.10 -11.04 6.32
N ALA A 70 0.54 -10.16 5.56
CA ALA A 70 1.16 -8.94 6.07
C ALA A 70 0.13 -7.82 6.25
N VAL A 71 -0.88 -7.77 5.39
CA VAL A 71 -2.05 -6.89 5.53
C VAL A 71 -3.30 -7.73 5.39
N LYS A 72 -4.12 -7.75 6.44
CA LYS A 72 -5.37 -8.50 6.51
C LYS A 72 -6.56 -7.56 6.39
N VAL A 73 -7.71 -8.10 5.99
CA VAL A 73 -8.99 -7.37 6.01
C VAL A 73 -9.28 -6.77 7.39
N ALA A 74 -8.95 -7.49 8.47
CA ALA A 74 -9.11 -7.01 9.84
C ALA A 74 -8.27 -5.75 10.16
N ASP A 75 -7.15 -5.52 9.46
CA ASP A 75 -6.35 -4.29 9.63
C ASP A 75 -7.05 -3.08 9.01
N ILE A 76 -7.78 -3.30 7.92
CA ILE A 76 -8.58 -2.28 7.22
C ILE A 76 -9.81 -1.94 8.05
N GLU A 77 -10.50 -2.95 8.58
CA GLU A 77 -11.63 -2.79 9.51
C GLU A 77 -11.20 -2.06 10.79
N GLY A 78 -10.07 -2.44 11.37
CA GLY A 78 -9.49 -1.80 12.54
C GLY A 78 -9.14 -0.32 12.32
N ALA A 79 -8.56 0.01 11.16
CA ALA A 79 -8.32 1.40 10.79
C ALA A 79 -9.62 2.19 10.62
N ALA A 80 -10.69 1.57 10.13
CA ALA A 80 -12.00 2.18 9.98
C ALA A 80 -12.76 2.33 11.31
N ALA A 81 -12.56 1.41 12.26
CA ALA A 81 -13.14 1.43 13.61
C ALA A 81 -12.73 2.68 14.42
N TRP A 82 -11.66 3.38 14.01
CA TRP A 82 -11.32 4.70 14.52
C TRP A 82 -12.51 5.68 14.48
N LEU A 83 -13.45 5.52 13.54
CA LEU A 83 -14.66 6.35 13.45
C LEU A 83 -15.59 6.27 14.67
N GLU A 84 -15.49 5.22 15.48
CA GLU A 84 -16.34 5.03 16.65
C GLU A 84 -15.90 5.92 17.82
N ASN A 85 -14.61 5.86 18.18
CA ASN A 85 -14.09 6.47 19.40
C ASN A 85 -12.93 7.45 19.16
N GLN A 86 -12.59 7.73 17.89
CA GLN A 86 -11.47 8.59 17.48
C GLN A 86 -10.11 8.19 18.06
N THR A 87 -9.98 6.93 18.46
CA THR A 87 -8.78 6.33 19.02
C THR A 87 -8.60 4.94 18.42
N SER A 88 -7.36 4.47 18.35
CA SER A 88 -7.05 3.10 17.94
C SER A 88 -5.81 2.65 18.69
N SER A 89 -5.85 1.41 19.19
CA SER A 89 -4.69 0.70 19.74
C SER A 89 -4.14 -0.36 18.78
N GLN A 90 -4.72 -0.46 17.58
CA GLN A 90 -4.33 -1.46 16.59
C GLN A 90 -3.14 -0.96 15.78
N GLU A 91 -2.09 -1.78 15.74
CA GLU A 91 -0.96 -1.57 14.84
C GLU A 91 -1.34 -2.00 13.42
N ILE A 92 -0.83 -1.27 12.43
CA ILE A 92 -1.08 -1.53 11.02
C ILE A 92 0.25 -1.55 10.25
N ALA A 93 0.32 -2.37 9.21
CA ALA A 93 1.43 -2.29 8.26
C ALA A 93 1.24 -1.10 7.32
N PHE A 94 2.32 -0.38 7.02
CA PHE A 94 2.29 0.75 6.10
C PHE A 94 3.43 0.63 5.09
N TYR A 95 3.08 0.70 3.81
CA TYR A 95 3.98 0.57 2.68
C TYR A 95 4.18 1.94 2.02
N PRO A 96 5.15 2.74 2.45
CA PRO A 96 5.37 4.06 1.87
C PRO A 96 5.73 3.94 0.39
N ALA A 97 5.20 4.86 -0.43
CA ALA A 97 5.45 4.85 -1.87
C ALA A 97 6.92 5.14 -2.25
N ARG A 98 7.67 5.79 -1.35
CA ARG A 98 9.08 6.16 -1.53
C ARG A 98 9.74 6.48 -0.21
N ILE A 99 11.04 6.24 -0.15
CA ILE A 99 11.91 6.58 0.99
C ILE A 99 12.87 7.67 0.51
N LEU A 100 13.02 8.73 1.30
CA LEU A 100 14.03 9.76 1.10
C LEU A 100 15.08 9.59 2.20
N LEU A 101 16.34 9.41 1.82
CA LEU A 101 17.46 9.25 2.75
C LEU A 101 18.32 10.52 2.71
N GLN A 102 18.79 10.96 3.88
CA GLN A 102 19.79 12.02 3.98
C GLN A 102 21.19 11.41 3.87
N ASP A 103 22.16 12.20 3.43
CA ASP A 103 23.53 11.77 3.08
C ASP A 103 24.20 10.85 4.12
N PHE A 104 24.04 11.10 5.43
CA PHE A 104 24.64 10.25 6.48
C PHE A 104 23.72 9.14 6.99
N THR A 105 22.40 9.31 6.93
CA THR A 105 21.45 8.28 7.41
C THR A 105 21.24 7.17 6.37
N GLY A 106 21.58 7.42 5.11
CA GLY A 106 21.54 6.41 4.04
C GLY A 106 22.71 5.42 4.06
N VAL A 107 23.86 5.79 4.64
CA VAL A 107 25.08 4.95 4.58
C VAL A 107 24.85 3.57 5.24
N PRO A 108 24.30 3.46 6.47
CA PRO A 108 24.05 2.15 7.08
C PRO A 108 23.09 1.29 6.26
N ALA A 109 22.02 1.89 5.71
CA ALA A 109 21.04 1.16 4.89
C ALA A 109 21.67 0.60 3.60
N VAL A 110 22.57 1.34 2.96
CA VAL A 110 23.28 0.87 1.76
C VAL A 110 24.29 -0.23 2.11
N VAL A 111 24.96 -0.12 3.26
CA VAL A 111 25.86 -1.16 3.77
C VAL A 111 25.11 -2.46 4.05
N ASP A 112 23.93 -2.40 4.68
CA ASP A 112 23.09 -3.58 4.93
C ASP A 112 22.64 -4.23 3.61
N LEU A 113 22.24 -3.44 2.62
CA LEU A 113 21.92 -3.96 1.28
C LEU A 113 23.12 -4.65 0.63
N ALA A 114 24.34 -4.11 0.79
CA ALA A 114 25.56 -4.73 0.28
C ALA A 114 25.88 -6.04 1.01
N ALA A 115 25.70 -6.09 2.34
CA ALA A 115 25.90 -7.30 3.14
C ALA A 115 24.89 -8.41 2.78
N MET A 116 23.61 -8.06 2.62
CA MET A 116 22.59 -9.01 2.15
C MET A 116 22.90 -9.53 0.76
N ARG A 117 23.42 -8.68 -0.15
CA ARG A 117 23.85 -9.11 -1.48
C ARG A 117 25.01 -10.12 -1.40
N GLN A 118 25.99 -9.88 -0.54
CA GLN A 118 27.10 -10.82 -0.34
C GLN A 118 26.57 -12.17 0.20
N ALA A 119 25.71 -12.14 1.22
CA ALA A 119 25.16 -13.35 1.83
C ALA A 119 24.32 -14.23 0.90
N MET A 120 23.83 -13.70 -0.23
CA MET A 120 23.13 -14.50 -1.26
C MET A 120 24.09 -15.19 -2.24
N LEU A 121 25.35 -14.78 -2.30
CA LEU A 121 26.37 -15.35 -3.19
C LEU A 121 27.17 -16.47 -2.52
N ASP A 122 27.23 -16.46 -1.18
CA ASP A 122 27.84 -17.49 -0.34
C ASP A 122 26.88 -18.68 -0.16
#